data_AF-A0AAJ0B987-F1
#
_entry.id   AF-A0AAJ0B987-F1
#
_cell.length_a   1.000
_cell.length_b   1.000
_cell.length_c   1.000
_cell.angle_alpha   90.00
_cell.angle_beta   90.00
_cell.angle_gamma   90.00
#
_symmetry.space_group_name_H-M   'P 1'
#
loop_
_entity.id
_entity.type
_entity.pdbx_description
1 polymer ?
#
loop_
_entity_poly.entity_id
_entity_poly.type
_entity_poly.pdbx_seq_one_letter_code
_entity_poly.pdbx_strand_id
1 'polypeptide(L)'
;MEGDKPASETALAATPYKPLSRPTRSEAKALCQAMWDWNQGIGDHRIICHNCPDSTTDDLEPTCEEDEYGCPWKARFHAKRAFIGFYGDLAEQYTAPPFGHDDQVIHKHQDLFDIIAFLRTADPELTRRQCMELYFNTSPVSSSTCGHGPGPAATCREEAFLFAARILTMVTFSSEGQGTGTGCWPMDIPLHVALRNVFPQITSTEEETKDMRRVEREPRLNAHNLVTLANVTIQPTNDLRKHLELDEAGNLHFFHHLGFLFECLRVSYNRMEARDSDGTYISPHIHHEVALEVLHTIRILFDKRPLYGPESRDLLDTLVANSGFDPLSPEHSVVYYFSRLNNDGGVGRRVRKYRIFGPRLEALCNMIPRPDFQEWVYTSFKRHTGMPCISGYYSV
;
A
#
# COMPACT_ATOMS: atom_id res chain seq x y z
N MET A 1 9.35 -17.46 -69.02
CA MET A 1 10.26 -17.19 -67.89
C MET A 1 9.52 -16.26 -66.96
N GLU A 2 8.68 -16.87 -66.12
CA GLU A 2 7.88 -16.20 -65.09
C GLU A 2 8.78 -15.82 -63.93
N GLY A 3 8.58 -14.61 -63.42
CA GLY A 3 9.33 -14.05 -62.31
C GLY A 3 8.81 -14.51 -60.96
N ASP A 4 9.73 -14.88 -60.09
CA ASP A 4 9.50 -15.13 -58.67
C ASP A 4 9.07 -13.85 -57.96
N LYS A 5 7.93 -13.93 -57.26
CA LYS A 5 7.47 -12.94 -56.30
C LYS A 5 7.60 -13.59 -54.91
N PRO A 6 8.41 -13.05 -53.98
CA PRO A 6 8.48 -13.61 -52.64
C PRO A 6 7.16 -13.35 -51.92
N ALA A 7 6.56 -14.42 -51.39
CA ALA A 7 5.40 -14.35 -50.53
C ALA A 7 5.76 -13.54 -49.27
N SER A 8 5.07 -12.42 -49.10
CA SER A 8 5.07 -11.63 -47.87
C SER A 8 4.36 -12.45 -46.79
N GLU A 9 5.14 -13.08 -45.93
CA GLU A 9 4.68 -13.76 -44.72
C GLU A 9 4.29 -12.71 -43.68
N THR A 10 3.08 -12.17 -43.78
CA THR A 10 2.44 -11.40 -42.71
C THR A 10 2.08 -12.36 -41.59
N ALA A 11 3.00 -12.57 -40.65
CA ALA A 11 2.69 -13.17 -39.37
C ALA A 11 1.67 -12.28 -38.65
N LEU A 12 0.41 -12.73 -38.56
CA LEU A 12 -0.57 -12.14 -37.66
C LEU A 12 0.00 -12.26 -36.24
N ALA A 13 0.37 -11.13 -35.64
CA ALA A 13 0.73 -11.09 -34.24
C ALA A 13 -0.51 -11.47 -33.42
N ALA A 14 -0.53 -12.69 -32.87
CA ALA A 14 -1.58 -13.14 -31.97
C ALA A 14 -1.64 -12.19 -30.77
N THR A 15 -2.81 -11.65 -30.48
CA THR A 15 -3.02 -10.80 -29.30
C THR A 15 -2.71 -11.61 -28.04
N PRO A 16 -1.92 -11.07 -27.11
CA PRO A 16 -1.55 -11.79 -25.90
C PRO A 16 -2.80 -12.14 -25.08
N TYR A 17 -2.88 -13.39 -24.61
CA TYR A 17 -3.99 -13.86 -23.79
C TYR A 17 -3.98 -13.15 -22.43
N LYS A 18 -5.12 -12.55 -22.08
CA LYS A 18 -5.35 -11.88 -20.80
C LYS A 18 -6.38 -12.68 -19.98
N PRO A 19 -5.92 -13.51 -19.02
CA PRO A 19 -6.80 -14.36 -18.23
C PRO A 19 -7.61 -13.60 -17.18
N LEU A 20 -7.15 -12.40 -16.82
CA LEU A 20 -7.78 -11.57 -15.79
C LEU A 20 -8.35 -10.31 -16.42
N SER A 21 -9.57 -9.97 -16.04
CA SER A 21 -10.23 -8.70 -16.33
C SER A 21 -10.30 -7.85 -15.06
N ARG A 22 -11.02 -6.72 -15.11
CA ARG A 22 -11.48 -6.09 -13.87
C ARG A 22 -12.38 -7.07 -13.10
N PRO A 23 -12.26 -7.13 -11.76
CA PRO A 23 -13.05 -8.03 -10.95
C PRO A 23 -14.52 -7.64 -10.96
N THR A 24 -15.38 -8.64 -11.06
CA THR A 24 -16.80 -8.53 -10.72
C THR A 24 -16.99 -8.25 -9.23
N ARG A 25 -18.21 -7.88 -8.82
CA ARG A 25 -18.53 -7.68 -7.40
C ARG A 25 -18.33 -8.95 -6.57
N SER A 26 -18.67 -10.12 -7.11
CA SER A 26 -18.42 -11.42 -6.45
C SER A 26 -16.92 -11.68 -6.28
N GLU A 27 -16.09 -11.32 -7.27
CA GLU A 27 -14.64 -11.48 -7.17
C GLU A 27 -14.02 -10.47 -6.21
N ALA A 28 -14.53 -9.23 -6.15
CA ALA A 28 -14.13 -8.26 -5.14
C ALA A 28 -14.48 -8.74 -3.71
N LYS A 29 -15.62 -9.41 -3.53
CA LYS A 29 -15.98 -10.10 -2.28
C LYS A 29 -14.98 -11.21 -1.95
N ALA A 30 -14.69 -12.09 -2.91
CA ALA A 30 -13.74 -13.17 -2.75
C ALA A 30 -12.32 -12.66 -2.43
N LEU A 31 -11.87 -11.58 -3.08
CA LEU A 31 -10.60 -10.92 -2.78
C LEU A 31 -10.55 -10.46 -1.32
N CYS A 32 -11.59 -9.76 -0.84
CA CYS A 32 -11.64 -9.29 0.55
C CYS A 32 -11.63 -10.47 1.55
N GLN A 33 -12.25 -11.59 1.20
CA GLN A 33 -12.21 -12.82 2.01
C GLN A 33 -10.80 -13.44 2.02
N ALA A 34 -10.16 -13.56 0.85
CA ALA A 34 -8.79 -14.08 0.73
C ALA A 34 -7.80 -13.23 1.55
N MET A 35 -7.97 -11.90 1.49
CA MET A 35 -7.13 -10.93 2.18
C MET A 35 -7.38 -10.88 3.69
N TRP A 36 -8.62 -10.80 4.15
CA TRP A 36 -8.90 -10.42 5.54
C TRP A 36 -9.87 -11.36 6.27
N ASP A 37 -10.16 -12.53 5.70
CA ASP A 37 -10.98 -13.58 6.33
C ASP A 37 -12.39 -13.13 6.73
N TRP A 38 -13.03 -12.31 5.89
CA TRP A 38 -14.34 -11.74 6.19
C TRP A 38 -15.48 -12.77 6.34
N ASN A 39 -15.22 -14.05 6.11
CA ASN A 39 -16.15 -15.15 6.30
C ASN A 39 -16.26 -15.62 7.75
N GLN A 40 -15.29 -15.30 8.62
CA GLN A 40 -15.32 -15.73 10.01
C GLN A 40 -15.83 -14.60 10.89
N GLY A 41 -17.12 -14.69 11.26
CA GLY A 41 -17.70 -13.90 12.33
C GLY A 41 -17.04 -14.26 13.67
N ILE A 42 -15.88 -13.67 13.93
CA ILE A 42 -15.27 -13.70 15.25
C ILE A 42 -15.82 -12.48 15.99
N GLY A 43 -16.86 -12.72 16.80
CA GLY A 43 -17.64 -11.69 17.47
C GLY A 43 -18.89 -11.27 16.68
N ASP A 44 -19.90 -10.78 17.40
CA ASP A 44 -21.32 -10.59 17.05
C ASP A 44 -21.62 -9.59 15.89
N HIS A 45 -20.69 -9.41 14.96
CA HIS A 45 -20.83 -8.56 13.77
C HIS A 45 -20.52 -9.39 12.53
N ARG A 46 -21.54 -10.06 11.98
CA ARG A 46 -21.45 -10.69 10.65
C ARG A 46 -21.01 -9.64 9.64
N ILE A 47 -19.81 -9.81 9.06
CA ILE A 47 -19.17 -8.81 8.19
C ILE A 47 -19.78 -8.82 6.78
N ILE A 48 -20.30 -9.97 6.36
CA ILE A 48 -20.95 -10.14 5.06
C ILE A 48 -22.46 -10.04 5.28
N CYS A 49 -23.06 -9.01 4.69
CA CYS A 49 -24.51 -8.86 4.65
C CYS A 49 -25.08 -9.95 3.73
N HIS A 50 -25.80 -10.93 4.30
CA HIS A 50 -26.48 -11.97 3.53
C HIS A 50 -27.61 -11.41 2.64
N ASN A 51 -28.09 -10.19 2.94
CA ASN A 51 -29.13 -9.49 2.17
C ASN A 51 -28.57 -8.66 1.01
N CYS A 52 -27.24 -8.60 0.82
CA CYS A 52 -26.65 -7.96 -0.35
C CYS A 52 -26.68 -8.93 -1.55
N PRO A 53 -27.58 -8.76 -2.52
CA PRO A 53 -27.59 -9.63 -3.69
C PRO A 53 -26.26 -9.53 -4.43
N ASP A 54 -25.78 -10.67 -4.92
CA ASP A 54 -24.73 -10.71 -5.92
C ASP A 54 -25.33 -10.15 -7.21
N SER A 55 -25.10 -8.86 -7.46
CA SER A 55 -25.48 -8.26 -8.73
C SER A 55 -24.67 -8.91 -9.84
N THR A 56 -25.35 -9.31 -10.91
CA THR A 56 -24.72 -9.73 -12.17
C THR A 56 -24.33 -8.54 -13.06
N THR A 57 -24.62 -7.30 -12.64
CA THR A 57 -24.14 -6.10 -13.33
C THR A 57 -22.68 -5.84 -12.96
N ASP A 58 -21.90 -5.32 -13.91
CA ASP A 58 -20.48 -4.93 -13.72
C ASP A 58 -20.29 -3.79 -12.70
N ASP A 59 -21.35 -3.33 -12.07
CA ASP A 59 -21.31 -2.30 -11.05
C ASP A 59 -20.80 -2.88 -9.73
N LEU A 60 -19.62 -2.43 -9.33
CA LEU A 60 -19.01 -2.74 -8.04
C LEU A 60 -19.79 -2.19 -6.84
N GLU A 61 -20.77 -1.31 -7.05
CA GLU A 61 -21.48 -0.66 -5.95
C GLU A 61 -22.46 -1.58 -5.21
N PRO A 62 -22.47 -1.54 -3.86
CA PRO A 62 -23.38 -2.35 -3.07
C PRO A 62 -24.82 -1.87 -3.18
N THR A 63 -25.68 -2.72 -3.74
CA THR A 63 -27.12 -2.49 -3.94
C THR A 63 -28.00 -2.75 -2.70
N CYS A 64 -27.43 -2.90 -1.51
CA CYS A 64 -28.26 -3.09 -0.31
C CYS A 64 -29.12 -1.84 -0.07
N GLU A 65 -30.43 -2.06 0.10
CA GLU A 65 -31.37 -1.01 0.50
C GLU A 65 -31.17 -0.57 1.96
N GLU A 66 -30.58 -1.45 2.78
CA GLU A 66 -30.15 -1.09 4.12
C GLU A 66 -29.03 -0.04 4.06
N ASP A 67 -29.14 0.97 4.91
CA ASP A 67 -28.19 2.08 4.99
C ASP A 67 -26.80 1.65 5.48
N GLU A 68 -25.89 2.62 5.61
CA GLU A 68 -24.52 2.40 6.08
C GLU A 68 -24.45 1.72 7.46
N TYR A 69 -25.53 1.79 8.25
CA TYR A 69 -25.64 1.20 9.59
C TYR A 69 -26.25 -0.22 9.57
N GLY A 70 -27.07 -0.55 8.57
CA GLY A 70 -27.64 -1.90 8.40
C GLY A 70 -26.73 -2.88 7.67
N CYS A 71 -25.87 -2.40 6.75
CA CYS A 71 -24.99 -3.24 5.96
C CYS A 71 -23.49 -2.95 6.20
N PRO A 72 -22.81 -3.69 7.10
CA PRO A 72 -21.37 -3.56 7.34
C PRO A 72 -20.51 -3.71 6.08
N TRP A 73 -21.02 -4.47 5.10
CA TRP A 73 -20.37 -4.63 3.79
C TRP A 73 -20.31 -3.31 3.03
N LYS A 74 -21.35 -2.47 3.05
CA LYS A 74 -21.41 -1.22 2.29
C LYS A 74 -20.38 -0.21 2.79
N ALA A 75 -20.39 0.08 4.08
CA ALA A 75 -19.41 0.96 4.72
C ALA A 75 -17.97 0.50 4.47
N ARG A 76 -17.69 -0.79 4.69
CA ARG A 76 -16.34 -1.35 4.53
C ARG A 76 -15.89 -1.48 3.08
N PHE A 77 -16.83 -1.62 2.15
CA PHE A 77 -16.53 -1.66 0.72
C PHE A 77 -16.17 -0.27 0.19
N HIS A 78 -16.94 0.76 0.53
CA HIS A 78 -16.62 2.15 0.15
C HIS A 78 -15.23 2.55 0.63
N ALA A 79 -14.90 2.19 1.87
CA ALA A 79 -13.58 2.38 2.47
C ALA A 79 -12.42 1.74 1.68
N LYS A 80 -12.69 0.75 0.80
CA LYS A 80 -11.67 -0.02 0.07
C LYS A 80 -11.82 0.04 -1.44
N ARG A 81 -12.64 0.96 -1.92
CA ARG A 81 -12.87 1.14 -3.36
C ARG A 81 -11.56 1.40 -4.10
N ALA A 82 -10.66 2.22 -3.53
CA ALA A 82 -9.35 2.49 -4.12
C ALA A 82 -8.49 1.22 -4.25
N PHE A 83 -8.45 0.39 -3.20
CA PHE A 83 -7.70 -0.87 -3.22
C PHE A 83 -8.25 -1.86 -4.26
N ILE A 84 -9.58 -1.98 -4.36
CA ILE A 84 -10.22 -2.87 -5.34
C ILE A 84 -9.96 -2.36 -6.77
N GLY A 85 -9.99 -1.04 -6.97
CA GLY A 85 -9.59 -0.42 -8.24
C GLY A 85 -8.13 -0.73 -8.60
N PHE A 86 -7.21 -0.57 -7.64
CA PHE A 86 -5.81 -0.95 -7.81
C PHE A 86 -5.65 -2.42 -8.21
N TYR A 87 -6.37 -3.33 -7.56
CA TYR A 87 -6.35 -4.74 -7.93
C TYR A 87 -6.86 -4.96 -9.35
N GLY A 88 -7.96 -4.30 -9.74
CA GLY A 88 -8.50 -4.39 -11.09
C GLY A 88 -7.53 -3.91 -12.16
N ASP A 89 -6.88 -2.76 -11.94
CA ASP A 89 -5.88 -2.24 -12.87
C ASP A 89 -4.67 -3.16 -12.99
N LEU A 90 -4.25 -3.78 -11.87
CA LEU A 90 -3.13 -4.72 -11.85
C LEU A 90 -3.50 -6.05 -12.52
N ALA A 91 -4.74 -6.52 -12.35
CA ALA A 91 -5.28 -7.70 -13.01
C ALA A 91 -5.33 -7.52 -14.54
N GLU A 92 -5.79 -6.37 -15.03
CA GLU A 92 -5.85 -6.08 -16.49
C GLU A 92 -4.46 -5.98 -17.16
N GLN A 93 -3.43 -5.67 -16.38
CA GLN A 93 -2.03 -5.63 -16.82
C GLN A 93 -1.39 -7.02 -16.85
N TYR A 94 -1.96 -8.00 -16.12
CA TYR A 94 -1.44 -9.34 -16.11
C TYR A 94 -1.57 -9.97 -17.49
N THR A 95 -0.44 -10.37 -18.05
CA THR A 95 -0.36 -11.02 -19.35
C THR A 95 0.16 -12.42 -19.14
N ALA A 96 -0.56 -13.41 -19.64
CA ALA A 96 -0.08 -14.79 -19.57
C ALA A 96 1.24 -14.90 -20.36
N PRO A 97 2.24 -15.62 -19.85
CA PRO A 97 3.45 -15.90 -20.61
C PRO A 97 3.09 -16.55 -21.96
N PRO A 98 3.85 -16.27 -23.03
CA PRO A 98 3.51 -16.69 -24.40
C PRO A 98 3.60 -18.21 -24.65
N PHE A 99 3.89 -19.00 -23.61
CA PHE A 99 3.96 -20.45 -23.66
C PHE A 99 2.55 -21.05 -23.63
N GLY A 100 2.39 -22.30 -24.08
CA GLY A 100 1.07 -22.91 -24.29
C GLY A 100 0.14 -22.78 -23.08
N HIS A 101 -1.17 -22.75 -23.34
CA HIS A 101 -2.21 -22.57 -22.31
C HIS A 101 -2.07 -23.51 -21.10
N ASP A 102 -1.44 -24.68 -21.28
CA ASP A 102 -1.26 -25.69 -20.23
C ASP A 102 -0.18 -25.35 -19.20
N ASP A 103 0.71 -24.38 -19.47
CA ASP A 103 1.79 -23.96 -18.55
C ASP A 103 1.38 -22.79 -17.64
N GLN A 104 0.15 -22.30 -17.78
CA GLN A 104 -0.34 -21.15 -17.07
C GLN A 104 -0.73 -21.48 -15.63
N VAL A 105 -0.37 -20.60 -14.70
CA VAL A 105 -0.70 -20.78 -13.27
C VAL A 105 -2.00 -20.06 -12.89
N ILE A 106 -2.22 -18.86 -13.47
CA ILE A 106 -3.37 -18.01 -13.16
C ILE A 106 -4.29 -17.97 -14.37
N HIS A 107 -5.43 -18.66 -14.31
CA HIS A 107 -6.45 -18.70 -15.36
C HIS A 107 -7.63 -17.79 -15.06
N LYS A 108 -7.88 -17.54 -13.78
CA LYS A 108 -9.00 -16.73 -13.27
C LYS A 108 -8.61 -16.04 -11.96
N HIS A 109 -9.42 -15.07 -11.54
CA HIS A 109 -9.23 -14.35 -10.27
C HIS A 109 -9.10 -15.29 -9.05
N GLN A 110 -9.88 -16.38 -9.03
CA GLN A 110 -9.87 -17.34 -7.92
C GLN A 110 -8.50 -18.00 -7.71
N ASP A 111 -7.76 -18.31 -8.78
CA ASP A 111 -6.45 -18.96 -8.65
C ASP A 111 -5.48 -18.06 -7.87
N LEU A 112 -5.55 -16.75 -8.12
CA LEU A 112 -4.76 -15.74 -7.42
C LEU A 112 -5.23 -15.56 -5.97
N PHE A 113 -6.53 -15.60 -5.71
CA PHE A 113 -7.08 -15.54 -4.36
C PHE A 113 -6.66 -16.74 -3.51
N ASP A 114 -6.57 -17.92 -4.11
CA ASP A 114 -6.11 -19.13 -3.43
C ASP A 114 -4.64 -19.02 -3.02
N ILE A 115 -3.78 -18.44 -3.88
CA ILE A 115 -2.38 -18.14 -3.53
C ILE A 115 -2.29 -17.11 -2.39
N ILE A 116 -3.08 -16.02 -2.47
CA ILE A 116 -3.13 -14.98 -1.42
C ILE A 116 -3.56 -15.60 -0.08
N ALA A 117 -4.63 -16.41 -0.09
CA ALA A 117 -5.12 -17.09 1.10
C ALA A 117 -4.07 -18.04 1.67
N PHE A 118 -3.40 -18.81 0.80
CA PHE A 118 -2.30 -19.69 1.20
C PHE A 118 -1.16 -18.91 1.87
N LEU A 119 -0.64 -17.85 1.25
CA LEU A 119 0.42 -17.01 1.82
C LEU A 119 0.03 -16.40 3.17
N ARG A 120 -1.26 -16.12 3.36
CA ARG A 120 -1.80 -15.58 4.62
C ARG A 120 -1.90 -16.63 5.73
N THR A 121 -2.16 -17.89 5.41
CA THR A 121 -2.40 -18.94 6.42
C THR A 121 -1.24 -19.90 6.61
N ALA A 122 -0.29 -19.92 5.68
CA ALA A 122 0.91 -20.73 5.77
C ALA A 122 1.76 -20.32 6.98
N ASP A 123 2.61 -21.25 7.44
CA ASP A 123 3.60 -20.98 8.48
C ASP A 123 4.50 -19.81 8.02
N PRO A 124 4.57 -18.71 8.80
CA PRO A 124 5.30 -17.52 8.38
C PRO A 124 6.82 -17.70 8.29
N GLU A 125 7.37 -18.79 8.84
CA GLU A 125 8.79 -19.16 8.71
C GLU A 125 9.11 -19.84 7.38
N LEU A 126 8.09 -20.18 6.59
CA LEU A 126 8.32 -20.78 5.27
C LEU A 126 8.95 -19.77 4.32
N THR A 127 10.05 -20.19 3.72
CA THR A 127 10.71 -19.46 2.63
C THR A 127 9.81 -19.42 1.39
N ARG A 128 10.07 -18.49 0.47
CA ARG A 128 9.34 -18.41 -0.81
C ARG A 128 9.36 -19.74 -1.56
N ARG A 129 10.51 -20.40 -1.62
CA ARG A 129 10.66 -21.72 -2.27
C ARG A 129 9.77 -22.77 -1.62
N GLN A 130 9.79 -22.88 -0.29
CA GLN A 130 8.96 -23.85 0.44
C GLN A 130 7.47 -23.57 0.26
N CYS A 131 7.06 -22.31 0.28
CA CYS A 131 5.68 -21.90 0.01
C CYS A 131 5.23 -22.35 -1.40
N MET A 132 6.06 -22.11 -2.42
CA MET A 132 5.76 -22.55 -3.79
C MET A 132 5.68 -24.07 -3.91
N GLU A 133 6.66 -24.79 -3.34
CA GLU A 133 6.67 -26.25 -3.34
C GLU A 133 5.43 -26.82 -2.66
N LEU A 134 5.08 -26.32 -1.48
CA LEU A 134 3.89 -26.78 -0.76
C LEU A 134 2.62 -26.50 -1.54
N TYR A 135 2.43 -25.29 -2.06
CA TYR A 135 1.22 -24.92 -2.79
C TYR A 135 1.06 -25.74 -4.08
N PHE A 136 2.10 -25.82 -4.91
CA PHE A 136 2.01 -26.50 -6.21
C PHE A 136 2.11 -28.03 -6.12
N ASN A 137 2.74 -28.60 -5.08
CA ASN A 137 2.81 -30.05 -4.94
C ASN A 137 1.55 -30.65 -4.28
N THR A 138 0.81 -29.85 -3.50
CA THR A 138 -0.44 -30.30 -2.84
C THR A 138 -1.70 -29.91 -3.59
N SER A 139 -1.62 -28.92 -4.49
CA SER A 139 -2.78 -28.50 -5.26
C SER A 139 -3.17 -29.53 -6.33
N PRO A 140 -4.42 -30.02 -6.36
CA PRO A 140 -4.89 -30.95 -7.39
C PRO A 140 -4.83 -30.34 -8.80
N VAL A 141 -4.82 -29.01 -8.90
CA VAL A 141 -4.74 -28.24 -10.16
C VAL A 141 -3.37 -28.39 -10.85
N SER A 142 -2.32 -28.75 -10.11
CA SER A 142 -0.93 -28.79 -10.61
C SER A 142 -0.40 -30.20 -10.91
N SER A 143 -1.25 -31.22 -10.79
CA SER A 143 -0.85 -32.62 -10.97
C SER A 143 -0.67 -33.04 -12.44
N SER A 144 -0.85 -32.11 -13.39
CA SER A 144 -0.55 -32.33 -14.80
C SER A 144 0.70 -31.57 -15.25
N THR A 145 1.74 -32.35 -15.54
CA THR A 145 2.82 -32.09 -16.53
C THR A 145 3.82 -30.94 -16.36
N CYS A 146 3.80 -30.15 -15.28
CA CYS A 146 4.83 -29.14 -15.07
C CYS A 146 6.02 -29.72 -14.28
N GLY A 147 6.96 -30.33 -15.03
CA GLY A 147 8.16 -31.00 -14.51
C GLY A 147 9.00 -30.13 -13.58
N HIS A 148 9.64 -30.75 -12.59
CA HIS A 148 10.47 -30.12 -11.54
C HIS A 148 11.79 -29.49 -12.03
N GLY A 149 11.89 -29.10 -13.31
CA GLY A 149 13.10 -28.49 -13.90
C GLY A 149 13.00 -26.97 -14.05
N PRO A 150 14.13 -26.28 -14.29
CA PRO A 150 14.15 -24.88 -14.71
C PRO A 150 13.53 -24.78 -16.12
N GLY A 151 12.23 -24.53 -16.16
CA GLY A 151 11.45 -24.39 -17.38
C GLY A 151 10.46 -23.23 -17.27
N PRO A 152 9.75 -22.89 -18.36
CA PRO A 152 8.81 -21.78 -18.40
C PRO A 152 7.72 -21.86 -17.32
N ALA A 153 7.30 -23.07 -16.93
CA ALA A 153 6.37 -23.29 -15.83
C ALA A 153 6.90 -22.81 -14.47
N ALA A 154 8.21 -22.89 -14.22
CA ALA A 154 8.81 -22.39 -12.97
C ALA A 154 8.73 -20.87 -12.89
N THR A 155 9.00 -20.16 -13.99
CA THR A 155 8.88 -18.70 -14.08
C THR A 155 7.44 -18.24 -13.88
N CYS A 156 6.47 -18.93 -14.48
CA CYS A 156 5.04 -18.62 -14.29
C CYS A 156 4.60 -18.73 -12.81
N ARG A 157 5.09 -19.76 -12.11
CA ARG A 157 4.82 -19.97 -10.67
C ARG A 157 5.43 -18.86 -9.81
N GLU A 158 6.65 -18.44 -10.11
CA GLU A 158 7.31 -17.33 -9.40
C GLU A 158 6.55 -16.01 -9.57
N GLU A 159 6.20 -15.67 -10.81
CA GLU A 159 5.43 -14.46 -11.11
C GLU A 159 4.09 -14.45 -10.41
N ALA A 160 3.38 -15.58 -10.38
CA ALA A 160 2.11 -15.71 -9.66
C ALA A 160 2.25 -15.42 -8.16
N PHE A 161 3.32 -15.92 -7.52
CA PHE A 161 3.62 -15.66 -6.11
C PHE A 161 4.01 -14.21 -5.84
N LEU A 162 4.85 -13.60 -6.69
CA LEU A 162 5.21 -12.18 -6.58
C LEU A 162 3.99 -11.28 -6.77
N PHE A 163 3.10 -11.65 -7.69
CA PHE A 163 1.86 -10.94 -7.95
C PHE A 163 0.90 -11.04 -6.75
N ALA A 164 0.69 -12.24 -6.20
CA ALA A 164 -0.09 -12.45 -4.99
C ALA A 164 0.48 -11.67 -3.80
N ALA A 165 1.81 -11.73 -3.59
CA ALA A 165 2.48 -11.00 -2.52
C ALA A 165 2.31 -9.47 -2.66
N ARG A 166 2.38 -8.94 -3.89
CA ARG A 166 2.14 -7.51 -4.15
C ARG A 166 0.74 -7.08 -3.76
N ILE A 167 -0.28 -7.89 -4.06
CA ILE A 167 -1.68 -7.60 -3.65
C ILE A 167 -1.83 -7.70 -2.14
N LEU A 168 -1.23 -8.74 -1.54
CA LEU A 168 -1.31 -9.02 -0.11
C LEU A 168 -0.66 -7.91 0.75
N THR A 169 0.41 -7.29 0.24
CA THR A 169 1.29 -6.41 1.01
C THR A 169 1.33 -4.97 0.50
N MET A 170 0.83 -4.69 -0.69
CA MET A 170 1.00 -3.40 -1.38
C MET A 170 2.47 -2.97 -1.52
N VAL A 171 3.37 -3.96 -1.58
CA VAL A 171 4.81 -3.79 -1.80
C VAL A 171 5.16 -4.44 -3.13
N THR A 172 5.82 -3.70 -4.02
CA THR A 172 6.29 -4.27 -5.27
C THR A 172 7.61 -5.01 -5.02
N PHE A 173 7.61 -6.33 -5.19
CA PHE A 173 8.82 -7.14 -5.15
C PHE A 173 9.40 -7.37 -6.55
N SER A 174 10.71 -7.28 -6.68
CA SER A 174 11.42 -7.67 -7.91
C SER A 174 11.84 -9.15 -7.87
N SER A 175 11.99 -9.76 -9.05
CA SER A 175 12.60 -11.10 -9.16
C SER A 175 14.10 -11.04 -8.86
N GLU A 176 14.67 -12.17 -8.41
CA GLU A 176 16.11 -12.29 -8.21
C GLU A 176 16.85 -12.04 -9.54
N GLY A 177 17.94 -11.27 -9.48
CA GLY A 177 18.80 -10.99 -10.65
C GLY A 177 18.40 -9.79 -11.51
N GLN A 178 17.22 -9.17 -11.31
CA GLN A 178 16.81 -7.96 -12.03
C GLN A 178 17.14 -6.64 -11.31
N GLY A 179 17.82 -6.68 -10.17
CA GLY A 179 18.32 -5.49 -9.51
C GLY A 179 19.14 -5.79 -8.26
N THR A 180 20.10 -4.92 -7.96
CA THR A 180 20.89 -4.90 -6.72
C THR A 180 20.19 -4.13 -5.59
N GLY A 181 18.89 -3.83 -5.76
CA GLY A 181 18.15 -2.89 -4.92
C GLY A 181 17.36 -3.52 -3.77
N THR A 182 17.07 -2.68 -2.77
CA THR A 182 16.08 -2.92 -1.71
C THR A 182 14.70 -3.18 -2.33
N GLY A 183 14.08 -4.31 -2.03
CA GLY A 183 12.78 -4.69 -2.64
C GLY A 183 12.72 -6.04 -3.36
N CYS A 184 13.72 -6.91 -3.21
CA CYS A 184 13.60 -8.31 -3.64
C CYS A 184 12.92 -9.13 -2.53
N TRP A 185 12.14 -10.15 -2.91
CA TRP A 185 11.77 -11.25 -2.03
C TRP A 185 12.50 -12.53 -2.49
N PRO A 186 13.69 -12.82 -1.93
CA PRO A 186 14.49 -13.96 -2.35
C PRO A 186 13.83 -15.31 -2.10
N MET A 187 14.21 -16.33 -2.87
CA MET A 187 13.71 -17.69 -2.78
C MET A 187 13.85 -18.32 -1.39
N ASP A 188 14.98 -18.04 -0.74
CA ASP A 188 15.39 -18.61 0.54
C ASP A 188 15.01 -17.73 1.75
N ILE A 189 14.16 -16.72 1.56
CA ILE A 189 13.75 -15.78 2.61
C ILE A 189 12.24 -15.88 2.85
N PRO A 190 11.77 -15.95 4.11
CA PRO A 190 10.35 -15.86 4.42
C PRO A 190 9.77 -14.47 4.12
N LEU A 191 8.48 -14.41 3.78
CA LEU A 191 7.84 -13.15 3.36
C LEU A 191 7.95 -12.05 4.43
N HIS A 192 7.76 -12.40 5.70
CA HIS A 192 7.82 -11.43 6.80
C HIS A 192 9.22 -10.80 6.96
N VAL A 193 10.29 -11.60 6.72
CA VAL A 193 11.68 -11.12 6.71
C VAL A 193 11.94 -10.22 5.51
N ALA A 194 11.44 -10.59 4.32
CA ALA A 194 11.56 -9.75 3.14
C ALA A 194 10.88 -8.39 3.34
N LEU A 195 9.68 -8.37 3.93
CA LEU A 195 8.98 -7.13 4.30
C LEU A 195 9.77 -6.30 5.31
N ARG A 196 10.40 -6.92 6.31
CA ARG A 196 11.26 -6.21 7.27
C ARG A 196 12.47 -5.58 6.59
N ASN A 197 13.07 -6.26 5.62
CA ASN A 197 14.21 -5.74 4.86
C ASN A 197 13.82 -4.57 3.95
N VAL A 198 12.57 -4.53 3.50
CA VAL A 198 12.00 -3.43 2.71
C VAL A 198 11.73 -2.20 3.57
N PHE A 199 11.37 -2.39 4.85
CA PHE A 199 11.12 -1.34 5.82
C PHE A 199 12.16 -1.39 6.95
N PRO A 200 13.44 -1.09 6.66
CA PRO A 200 14.49 -1.20 7.66
C PRO A 200 14.15 -0.30 8.85
N GLN A 201 14.04 -0.90 10.03
CA GLN A 201 13.79 -0.17 11.25
C GLN A 201 15.08 0.46 11.73
N ILE A 202 15.04 1.75 12.07
CA ILE A 202 16.13 2.36 12.83
C ILE A 202 16.14 1.75 14.22
N THR A 203 17.30 1.24 14.64
CA THR A 203 17.57 0.81 16.01
C THR A 203 17.59 2.03 16.91
N SER A 204 16.39 2.50 17.28
CA SER A 204 16.21 3.77 17.97
C SER A 204 17.00 3.86 19.28
N THR A 205 17.97 4.75 19.34
CA THR A 205 18.53 5.30 20.58
C THR A 205 17.50 6.22 21.25
N GLU A 206 17.68 6.55 22.54
CA GLU A 206 16.77 7.48 23.23
C GLU A 206 16.75 8.89 22.61
N GLU A 207 17.82 9.26 21.90
CA GLU A 207 18.01 10.57 21.28
C GLU A 207 17.14 10.73 20.03
N GLU A 208 17.14 9.72 19.14
CA GLU A 208 16.28 9.67 17.94
C GLU A 208 14.78 9.71 18.31
N THR A 209 14.41 9.16 19.47
CA THR A 209 13.02 9.20 19.96
C THR A 209 12.59 10.61 20.37
N LYS A 210 13.52 11.46 20.83
CA LYS A 210 13.24 12.87 21.17
C LYS A 210 13.08 13.72 19.91
N ASP A 211 13.91 13.49 18.90
CA ASP A 211 13.85 14.20 17.62
C ASP A 211 12.53 13.93 16.89
N MET A 212 12.03 12.70 16.93
CA MET A 212 10.74 12.40 16.32
C MET A 212 9.54 13.06 17.02
N ARG A 213 9.58 13.23 18.35
CA ARG A 213 8.56 14.04 19.07
C ARG A 213 8.65 15.51 18.71
N ARG A 214 9.83 16.01 18.34
CA ARG A 214 10.02 17.38 17.84
C ARG A 214 9.39 17.52 16.46
N VAL A 215 9.63 16.59 15.55
CA VAL A 215 8.99 16.55 14.23
C VAL A 215 7.45 16.47 14.36
N GLU A 216 6.93 15.61 15.23
CA GLU A 216 5.49 15.53 15.53
C GLU A 216 4.94 16.84 16.11
N ARG A 217 5.77 17.71 16.70
CA ARG A 217 5.36 19.00 17.25
C ARG A 217 5.70 20.18 16.35
N GLU A 218 6.40 19.97 15.23
CA GLU A 218 6.73 21.05 14.31
C GLU A 218 5.42 21.65 13.76
N PRO A 219 5.13 22.92 14.06
CA PRO A 219 3.90 23.56 13.62
C PRO A 219 3.84 23.77 12.11
N ARG A 220 5.01 23.95 11.46
CA ARG A 220 5.07 24.22 10.02
C ARG A 220 4.89 22.97 9.17
N LEU A 221 5.05 21.78 9.75
CA LEU A 221 4.95 20.53 9.03
C LEU A 221 3.49 20.14 8.82
N ASN A 222 2.94 20.64 7.71
CA ASN A 222 1.62 20.29 7.20
C ASN A 222 1.66 20.24 5.66
N ALA A 223 0.67 19.57 5.07
CA ALA A 223 0.61 19.35 3.62
C ALA A 223 0.54 20.69 2.85
N HIS A 224 -0.23 21.66 3.36
CA HIS A 224 -0.33 22.98 2.73
C HIS A 224 1.04 23.66 2.60
N ASN A 225 1.83 23.73 3.68
CA ASN A 225 3.16 24.34 3.67
C ASN A 225 4.17 23.58 2.83
N LEU A 226 4.05 22.25 2.73
CA LEU A 226 4.89 21.48 1.80
C LEU A 226 4.60 21.89 0.35
N VAL A 227 3.33 22.07 0.00
CA VAL A 227 2.94 22.52 -1.33
C VAL A 227 3.33 23.99 -1.57
N THR A 228 3.00 24.89 -0.66
CA THR A 228 3.14 26.33 -0.88
C THR A 228 4.54 26.88 -0.59
N LEU A 229 5.22 26.37 0.45
CA LEU A 229 6.52 26.89 0.89
C LEU A 229 7.69 26.03 0.42
N ALA A 230 7.51 24.71 0.31
CA ALA A 230 8.54 23.79 -0.18
C ALA A 230 8.38 23.44 -1.67
N ASN A 231 7.34 23.96 -2.34
CA ASN A 231 7.06 23.74 -3.77
C ASN A 231 7.01 22.25 -4.15
N VAL A 232 6.41 21.44 -3.27
CA VAL A 232 6.27 19.99 -3.46
C VAL A 232 4.91 19.68 -4.07
N THR A 233 4.86 18.73 -5.01
CA THR A 233 3.60 18.21 -5.54
C THR A 233 3.23 16.92 -4.84
N ILE A 234 2.00 16.81 -4.31
CA ILE A 234 1.54 15.58 -3.66
C ILE A 234 1.02 14.59 -4.71
N GLN A 235 1.54 13.36 -4.71
CA GLN A 235 1.10 12.32 -5.62
C GLN A 235 0.67 11.04 -4.88
N PRO A 236 -0.41 10.37 -5.30
CA PRO A 236 -0.76 9.06 -4.78
C PRO A 236 0.27 8.01 -5.21
N THR A 237 0.55 7.03 -4.35
CA THR A 237 1.30 5.81 -4.70
C THR A 237 0.54 4.55 -4.27
N ASN A 238 0.62 3.52 -5.12
CA ASN A 238 0.15 2.17 -4.84
C ASN A 238 1.23 1.29 -4.17
N ASP A 239 2.45 1.80 -4.05
CA ASP A 239 3.57 1.11 -3.42
C ASP A 239 3.87 1.75 -2.05
N LEU A 240 3.68 0.96 -0.99
CA LEU A 240 3.86 1.39 0.39
C LEU A 240 5.30 1.83 0.67
N ARG A 241 6.28 1.29 -0.06
CA ARG A 241 7.71 1.66 0.05
C ARG A 241 7.96 3.12 -0.31
N LYS A 242 7.12 3.69 -1.17
CA LYS A 242 7.25 5.07 -1.64
C LYS A 242 6.57 6.07 -0.73
N HIS A 243 5.97 5.64 0.38
CA HIS A 243 5.30 6.59 1.28
C HIS A 243 6.29 7.62 1.87
N LEU A 244 5.99 8.90 1.71
CA LEU A 244 6.88 10.04 1.99
C LEU A 244 8.19 10.07 1.20
N GLU A 245 8.27 9.34 0.08
CA GLU A 245 9.39 9.46 -0.85
C GLU A 245 9.22 10.73 -1.67
N LEU A 246 10.24 11.58 -1.68
CA LEU A 246 10.33 12.74 -2.56
C LEU A 246 11.20 12.37 -3.75
N ASP A 247 10.64 12.44 -4.96
CA ASP A 247 11.40 12.20 -6.18
C ASP A 247 12.20 13.42 -6.64
N GLU A 248 13.04 13.24 -7.65
CA GLU A 248 13.88 14.31 -8.22
C GLU A 248 13.05 15.42 -8.89
N ALA A 249 11.80 15.15 -9.27
CA ALA A 249 10.88 16.12 -9.85
C ALA A 249 10.11 16.93 -8.79
N GLY A 250 10.34 16.67 -7.51
CA GLY A 250 9.64 17.34 -6.41
C GLY A 250 8.26 16.77 -6.12
N ASN A 251 7.96 15.55 -6.58
CA ASN A 251 6.74 14.84 -6.21
C ASN A 251 6.94 14.08 -4.91
N LEU A 252 6.08 14.34 -3.93
CA LEU A 252 6.01 13.62 -2.68
C LEU A 252 4.92 12.55 -2.76
N HIS A 253 5.33 11.30 -2.67
CA HIS A 253 4.46 10.16 -2.82
C HIS A 253 3.75 9.80 -1.50
N PHE A 254 2.42 9.66 -1.56
CA PHE A 254 1.57 9.25 -0.44
C PHE A 254 0.86 7.94 -0.72
N PHE A 255 1.06 6.98 0.18
CA PHE A 255 0.24 5.79 0.18
C PHE A 255 -1.18 6.15 0.60
N HIS A 256 -2.13 5.96 -0.31
CA HIS A 256 -3.48 6.52 -0.21
C HIS A 256 -4.56 5.47 0.05
N HIS A 257 -4.21 4.18 0.09
CA HIS A 257 -5.13 3.07 0.37
C HIS A 257 -5.34 2.92 1.89
N LEU A 258 -5.96 3.91 2.52
CA LEU A 258 -6.14 3.92 3.98
C LEU A 258 -7.07 2.80 4.45
N GLY A 259 -8.08 2.45 3.65
CA GLY A 259 -8.95 1.33 3.97
C GLY A 259 -8.23 -0.01 4.03
N PHE A 260 -7.24 -0.19 3.16
CA PHE A 260 -6.35 -1.35 3.19
C PHE A 260 -5.58 -1.42 4.52
N LEU A 261 -4.97 -0.30 4.95
CA LEU A 261 -4.22 -0.25 6.22
C LEU A 261 -5.10 -0.57 7.42
N PHE A 262 -6.31 0.01 7.47
CA PHE A 262 -7.23 -0.25 8.58
C PHE A 262 -7.66 -1.72 8.67
N GLU A 263 -7.85 -2.40 7.54
CA GLU A 263 -8.15 -3.83 7.56
C GLU A 263 -6.94 -4.67 7.97
N CYS A 264 -5.74 -4.36 7.49
CA CYS A 264 -4.52 -5.03 7.93
C CYS A 264 -4.33 -4.90 9.45
N LEU A 265 -4.58 -3.72 10.02
CA LEU A 265 -4.56 -3.50 11.47
C LEU A 265 -5.64 -4.31 12.20
N ARG A 266 -6.86 -4.35 11.66
CA ARG A 266 -7.97 -5.10 12.24
C ARG A 266 -7.69 -6.60 12.31
N VAL A 267 -7.18 -7.18 11.22
CA VAL A 267 -6.81 -8.61 11.16
C VAL A 267 -5.65 -8.90 12.09
N SER A 268 -4.63 -8.05 12.09
CA SER A 268 -3.45 -8.23 12.95
C SER A 268 -3.83 -8.20 14.42
N TYR A 269 -4.72 -7.30 14.85
CA TYR A 269 -5.21 -7.22 16.24
C TYR A 269 -5.89 -8.51 16.69
N ASN A 270 -6.71 -9.11 15.84
CA ASN A 270 -7.42 -10.35 16.17
C ASN A 270 -6.50 -11.59 16.19
N ARG A 271 -5.28 -11.50 15.65
CA ARG A 271 -4.35 -12.62 15.45
C ARG A 271 -3.00 -12.42 16.14
N MET A 272 -2.92 -11.54 17.15
CA MET A 272 -1.69 -11.20 17.89
C MET A 272 -1.14 -12.36 18.76
N GLU A 273 -0.85 -13.51 18.16
CA GLU A 273 -0.38 -14.72 18.86
C GLU A 273 1.10 -15.03 18.61
N ALA A 274 1.63 -14.76 17.41
CA ALA A 274 3.02 -15.05 17.04
C ALA A 274 3.91 -13.80 17.02
N ARG A 275 5.11 -13.90 17.59
CA ARG A 275 6.14 -12.85 17.60
C ARG A 275 7.48 -13.41 17.15
N ASP A 276 8.26 -12.57 16.48
CA ASP A 276 9.66 -12.87 16.14
C ASP A 276 10.58 -12.69 17.36
N SER A 277 11.88 -12.95 17.16
CA SER A 277 12.91 -12.79 18.18
C SER A 277 13.04 -11.37 18.72
N ASP A 278 12.62 -10.36 17.94
CA ASP A 278 12.68 -8.95 18.28
C ASP A 278 11.40 -8.47 18.98
N GLY A 279 10.43 -9.37 19.19
CA GLY A 279 9.14 -9.10 19.80
C GLY A 279 8.13 -8.41 18.87
N THR A 280 8.42 -8.34 17.57
CA THR A 280 7.54 -7.82 16.51
C THR A 280 6.50 -8.88 16.17
N TYR A 281 5.26 -8.45 15.91
CA TYR A 281 4.23 -9.40 15.49
C TYR A 281 4.53 -9.93 14.10
N ILE A 282 4.52 -11.25 13.97
CA ILE A 282 4.65 -11.89 12.68
C ILE A 282 3.28 -11.84 12.01
N SER A 283 3.13 -10.90 11.08
CA SER A 283 1.95 -10.78 10.23
C SER A 283 2.30 -11.22 8.81
N PRO A 284 1.47 -12.04 8.16
CA PRO A 284 1.63 -12.34 6.74
C PRO A 284 1.22 -11.14 5.85
N HIS A 285 0.55 -10.15 6.43
CA HIS A 285 0.31 -8.84 5.80
C HIS A 285 1.51 -7.92 6.01
N ILE A 286 1.32 -6.62 5.76
CA ILE A 286 2.26 -5.61 6.21
C ILE A 286 2.43 -5.64 7.74
N HIS A 287 3.65 -5.34 8.18
CA HIS A 287 3.96 -5.18 9.61
C HIS A 287 3.05 -4.14 10.25
N HIS A 288 2.57 -4.43 11.46
CA HIS A 288 1.62 -3.59 12.18
C HIS A 288 2.14 -2.16 12.37
N GLU A 289 3.44 -2.04 12.64
CA GLU A 289 4.16 -0.79 12.83
C GLU A 289 4.17 0.07 11.56
N VAL A 290 4.35 -0.54 10.38
CA VAL A 290 4.33 0.17 9.08
C VAL A 290 2.96 0.82 8.88
N ALA A 291 1.88 0.05 9.07
CA ALA A 291 0.52 0.55 8.89
C ALA A 291 0.21 1.72 9.84
N LEU A 292 0.59 1.60 11.11
CA LEU A 292 0.40 2.66 12.10
C LEU A 292 1.21 3.92 11.77
N GLU A 293 2.46 3.78 11.33
CA GLU A 293 3.28 4.93 10.96
C GLU A 293 2.72 5.68 9.75
N VAL A 294 2.30 4.99 8.69
CA VAL A 294 1.68 5.63 7.51
C VAL A 294 0.41 6.39 7.90
N LEU A 295 -0.45 5.79 8.72
CA LEU A 295 -1.66 6.47 9.19
C LEU A 295 -1.32 7.69 10.04
N HIS A 296 -0.23 7.62 10.82
CA HIS A 296 0.18 8.71 11.70
C HIS A 296 0.79 9.88 10.94
N THR A 297 1.64 9.63 9.95
CA THR A 297 2.25 10.66 9.09
C THR A 297 1.19 11.40 8.28
N ILE A 298 0.19 10.69 7.75
CA ILE A 298 -0.96 11.31 7.07
C ILE A 298 -1.72 12.23 8.02
N ARG A 299 -1.96 11.78 9.25
CA ARG A 299 -2.60 12.63 10.26
C ARG A 299 -1.77 13.87 10.58
N ILE A 300 -0.45 13.76 10.69
CA ILE A 300 0.44 14.92 10.96
C ILE A 300 0.30 15.96 9.85
N LEU A 301 0.23 15.51 8.60
CA LEU A 301 0.25 16.38 7.43
C LEU A 301 -1.12 16.96 7.08
N PHE A 302 -2.22 16.24 7.31
CA PHE A 302 -3.55 16.64 6.87
C PHE A 302 -4.58 16.91 8.00
N ASP A 303 -4.38 16.40 9.22
CA ASP A 303 -5.43 16.30 10.26
C ASP A 303 -4.97 16.79 11.66
N LYS A 304 -3.93 17.61 11.72
CA LYS A 304 -3.47 18.17 13.00
C LYS A 304 -4.36 19.36 13.41
N ARG A 305 -5.42 19.08 14.19
CA ARG A 305 -6.37 20.01 14.88
C ARG A 305 -5.78 21.37 15.35
N PRO A 306 -6.65 22.33 15.75
CA PRO A 306 -7.21 23.43 14.94
C PRO A 306 -6.22 24.58 14.68
N LEU A 307 -4.93 24.41 14.97
CA LEU A 307 -3.92 25.47 14.88
C LEU A 307 -3.37 25.68 13.45
N TYR A 308 -3.62 24.74 12.53
CA TYR A 308 -3.03 24.73 11.19
C TYR A 308 -4.08 24.42 10.13
N GLY A 309 -5.05 25.34 10.03
CA GLY A 309 -5.63 25.73 8.74
C GLY A 309 -6.66 24.78 8.08
N PRO A 310 -7.82 25.29 7.63
CA PRO A 310 -8.70 24.53 6.74
C PRO A 310 -7.99 24.09 5.43
N GLU A 311 -6.90 24.75 5.05
CA GLU A 311 -6.25 24.60 3.74
C GLU A 311 -5.62 23.22 3.52
N SER A 312 -5.06 22.58 4.57
CA SER A 312 -4.54 21.21 4.42
C SER A 312 -5.67 20.20 4.26
N ARG A 313 -6.84 20.47 4.85
CA ARG A 313 -8.03 19.63 4.70
C ARG A 313 -8.69 19.83 3.33
N ASP A 314 -8.80 21.07 2.88
CA ASP A 314 -9.27 21.40 1.53
C ASP A 314 -8.37 20.75 0.45
N LEU A 315 -7.06 20.71 0.70
CA LEU A 315 -6.12 19.98 -0.15
C LEU A 315 -6.40 18.47 -0.15
N LEU A 316 -6.65 17.86 1.01
CA LEU A 316 -7.03 16.45 1.08
C LEU A 316 -8.34 16.18 0.34
N ASP A 317 -9.35 17.02 0.52
CA ASP A 317 -10.64 16.90 -0.18
C ASP A 317 -10.46 17.02 -1.70
N THR A 318 -9.56 17.91 -2.14
CA THR A 318 -9.17 18.03 -3.56
C THR A 318 -8.47 16.77 -4.07
N LEU A 319 -7.59 16.17 -3.27
CA LEU A 319 -6.88 14.93 -3.62
C LEU A 319 -7.84 13.72 -3.66
N VAL A 320 -8.82 13.66 -2.76
CA VAL A 320 -9.89 12.65 -2.77
C VAL A 320 -10.74 12.80 -4.03
N ALA A 321 -11.13 14.03 -4.37
CA ALA A 321 -11.96 14.30 -5.54
C ALA A 321 -11.24 14.01 -6.87
N ASN A 322 -9.95 14.36 -6.97
CA ASN A 322 -9.25 14.42 -8.26
C ASN A 322 -8.13 13.38 -8.45
N SER A 323 -7.67 12.73 -7.38
CA SER A 323 -6.46 11.90 -7.41
C SER A 323 -6.67 10.50 -6.83
N GLY A 324 -7.92 10.10 -6.60
CA GLY A 324 -8.28 8.75 -6.16
C GLY A 324 -7.86 8.41 -4.73
N PHE A 325 -7.56 9.40 -3.89
CA PHE A 325 -7.29 9.17 -2.47
C PHE A 325 -8.53 8.57 -1.78
N ASP A 326 -8.31 7.66 -0.82
CA ASP A 326 -9.41 7.13 -0.03
C ASP A 326 -10.11 8.26 0.75
N PRO A 327 -11.44 8.34 0.73
CA PRO A 327 -12.20 9.38 1.42
C PRO A 327 -12.23 9.20 2.95
N LEU A 328 -11.56 8.18 3.48
CA LEU A 328 -11.55 7.89 4.90
C LEU A 328 -10.83 8.99 5.67
N SER A 329 -11.59 9.71 6.49
CA SER A 329 -11.00 10.65 7.45
C SER A 329 -10.07 9.90 8.41
N PRO A 330 -8.79 10.34 8.54
CA PRO A 330 -7.86 9.80 9.51
C PRO A 330 -8.37 9.92 10.96
N GLU A 331 -9.29 10.85 11.24
CA GLU A 331 -9.58 11.32 12.59
C GLU A 331 -10.21 10.25 13.49
N HIS A 332 -11.26 9.57 13.03
CA HIS A 332 -11.99 8.61 13.87
C HIS A 332 -11.27 7.27 14.01
N SER A 333 -10.65 6.79 12.93
CA SER A 333 -10.07 5.45 12.90
C SER A 333 -8.68 5.42 13.54
N VAL A 334 -7.84 6.43 13.32
CA VAL A 334 -6.46 6.46 13.86
C VAL A 334 -6.47 6.71 15.36
N VAL A 335 -7.29 7.65 15.84
CA VAL A 335 -7.47 7.87 17.29
C VAL A 335 -7.98 6.59 17.95
N TYR A 336 -8.97 5.93 17.38
CA TYR A 336 -9.52 4.69 17.92
C TYR A 336 -8.45 3.60 18.06
N TYR A 337 -7.68 3.33 17.00
CA TYR A 337 -6.61 2.31 17.06
C TYR A 337 -5.51 2.68 18.05
N PHE A 338 -5.02 3.93 18.06
CA PHE A 338 -4.00 4.36 19.03
C PHE A 338 -4.51 4.37 20.47
N SER A 339 -5.74 4.83 20.73
CA SER A 339 -6.34 4.83 22.07
C SER A 339 -6.54 3.41 22.58
N ARG A 340 -6.97 2.48 21.72
CA ARG A 340 -7.16 1.07 22.08
C ARG A 340 -5.83 0.37 22.38
N LEU A 341 -4.79 0.64 21.57
CA LEU A 341 -3.43 0.13 21.81
C LEU A 341 -2.81 0.67 23.11
N ASN A 342 -3.09 1.92 23.48
CA ASN A 342 -2.58 2.54 24.70
C ASN A 342 -3.37 2.13 25.96
N ASN A 343 -4.65 1.76 25.84
CA ASN A 343 -5.53 1.43 26.97
C ASN A 343 -5.51 -0.05 27.37
N ASP A 344 -5.06 -0.99 26.52
CA ASP A 344 -5.09 -2.44 26.77
C ASP A 344 -4.08 -2.96 27.83
N GLY A 345 -3.56 -2.11 28.73
CA GLY A 345 -2.99 -2.49 30.05
C GLY A 345 -1.77 -3.43 30.09
N GLY A 346 -1.34 -4.01 28.98
CA GLY A 346 -0.24 -4.97 28.93
C GLY A 346 1.12 -4.27 28.88
N VAL A 347 1.78 -4.18 30.05
CA VAL A 347 3.22 -3.94 30.30
C VAL A 347 3.96 -3.27 29.13
N GLY A 348 4.13 -1.94 29.19
CA GLY A 348 5.18 -1.23 28.46
C GLY A 348 5.01 -1.05 26.95
N ARG A 349 3.84 -1.33 26.36
CA ARG A 349 3.58 -1.13 24.92
C ARG A 349 3.47 0.36 24.55
N ARG A 350 4.61 1.03 24.42
CA ARG A 350 4.69 2.22 23.54
C ARG A 350 4.96 1.69 22.15
N VAL A 351 4.00 1.82 21.22
CA VAL A 351 4.32 1.77 19.79
C VAL A 351 5.48 2.75 19.60
N ARG A 352 6.68 2.23 19.29
CA ARG A 352 7.86 3.06 19.06
C ARG A 352 7.62 3.74 17.71
N LYS A 353 6.97 4.89 17.76
CA LYS A 353 6.58 5.66 16.58
C LYS A 353 7.83 6.02 15.77
N TYR A 354 7.71 5.98 14.43
CA TYR A 354 8.60 6.60 13.46
C TYR A 354 9.96 5.91 13.21
N ARG A 355 10.05 4.60 13.38
CA ARG A 355 11.26 3.84 13.05
C ARG A 355 11.47 3.68 11.55
N ILE A 356 10.40 3.82 10.77
CA ILE A 356 10.37 3.47 9.35
C ILE A 356 10.29 4.75 8.53
N PHE A 357 9.27 5.58 8.78
CA PHE A 357 9.04 6.81 8.00
C PHE A 357 9.52 8.08 8.71
N GLY A 358 10.06 7.97 9.92
CA GLY A 358 10.57 9.10 10.69
C GLY A 358 11.63 9.94 9.96
N PRO A 359 12.69 9.34 9.41
CA PRO A 359 13.72 10.08 8.67
C PRO A 359 13.16 10.84 7.47
N ARG A 360 12.20 10.26 6.76
CA ARG A 360 11.54 10.93 5.63
C ARG A 360 10.72 12.12 6.10
N LEU A 361 9.98 11.96 7.20
CA LEU A 361 9.23 13.05 7.81
C LEU A 361 10.13 14.19 8.31
N GLU A 362 11.28 13.87 8.90
CA GLU A 362 12.28 14.85 9.31
C GLU A 362 12.90 15.59 8.11
N ALA A 363 13.21 14.88 7.02
CA ALA A 363 13.69 15.49 5.79
C ALA A 363 12.67 16.53 5.25
N LEU A 364 11.38 16.18 5.23
CA LEU A 364 10.31 17.11 4.84
C LEU A 364 10.22 18.33 5.76
N CYS A 365 10.37 18.14 7.08
CA CYS A 365 10.41 19.23 8.05
C CYS A 365 11.55 20.22 7.77
N ASN A 366 12.71 19.71 7.34
CA ASN A 366 13.88 20.53 7.01
C ASN A 366 13.77 21.25 5.66
N MET A 367 12.92 20.78 4.75
CA MET A 367 12.65 21.45 3.47
C MET A 367 11.81 22.73 3.62
N ILE A 368 10.98 22.81 4.66
CA ILE A 368 10.12 23.97 4.86
C ILE A 368 10.98 25.15 5.38
N PRO A 369 11.08 26.27 4.64
CA PRO A 369 11.89 27.42 5.04
C PRO A 369 11.53 27.91 6.45
N ARG A 370 12.54 28.27 7.24
CA ARG A 370 12.33 28.89 8.56
C ARG A 370 12.05 30.39 8.38
N PRO A 371 11.10 30.97 9.13
CA PRO A 371 10.83 32.42 9.08
C PRO A 371 12.12 33.24 9.29
N ASP A 372 12.92 32.84 10.28
CA ASP A 372 14.20 33.47 10.60
C ASP A 372 15.21 33.40 9.45
N PHE A 373 15.13 32.38 8.58
CA PHE A 373 15.99 32.27 7.41
C PHE A 373 15.56 33.23 6.29
N GLN A 374 14.25 33.41 6.07
CA GLN A 374 13.77 34.42 5.11
C GLN A 374 14.08 35.84 5.59
N GLU A 375 13.91 36.10 6.89
CA GLU A 375 14.26 37.39 7.49
C GLU A 375 15.79 37.61 7.49
N TRP A 376 16.59 36.56 7.72
CA TRP A 376 18.05 36.60 7.60
C TRP A 376 18.53 36.80 6.15
N VAL A 377 17.95 36.10 5.17
CA VAL A 377 18.25 36.29 3.74
C VAL A 377 17.86 37.72 3.36
N TYR A 378 16.66 38.17 3.70
CA TYR A 378 16.19 39.52 3.41
C TYR A 378 17.10 40.59 4.05
N THR A 379 17.45 40.46 5.32
CA THR A 379 18.37 41.38 6.01
C THR A 379 19.80 41.30 5.50
N SER A 380 20.29 40.12 5.12
CA SER A 380 21.63 39.94 4.55
C SER A 380 21.72 40.49 3.13
N PHE A 381 20.69 40.32 2.31
CA PHE A 381 20.58 40.93 0.97
C PHE A 381 20.51 42.45 1.08
N LYS A 382 19.73 42.99 2.02
CA LYS A 382 19.68 44.43 2.35
C LYS A 382 21.04 44.98 2.75
N ARG A 383 21.83 44.22 3.52
CA ARG A 383 23.17 44.61 3.97
C ARG A 383 24.23 44.55 2.86
N HIS A 384 24.12 43.63 1.91
CA HIS A 384 25.14 43.43 0.87
C HIS A 384 24.89 44.21 -0.42
N THR A 385 23.63 44.49 -0.77
CA THR A 385 23.31 45.17 -2.05
C THR A 385 23.10 46.68 -1.91
N GLY A 386 22.99 47.21 -0.69
CA GLY A 386 22.82 48.65 -0.43
C GLY A 386 21.57 49.27 -1.07
N MET A 387 20.67 48.47 -1.66
CA MET A 387 19.48 48.97 -2.34
C MET A 387 18.32 49.13 -1.34
N PRO A 388 17.75 50.34 -1.19
CA PRO A 388 16.44 50.50 -0.58
C PRO A 388 15.38 50.03 -1.59
N CYS A 389 14.72 48.91 -1.33
CA CYS A 389 13.51 48.56 -2.08
C CYS A 389 12.42 49.60 -1.78
N ILE A 390 11.87 50.19 -2.84
CA ILE A 390 10.69 51.04 -2.80
C ILE A 390 9.54 50.20 -2.21
N SER A 391 9.01 50.67 -1.08
CA SER A 391 7.82 50.15 -0.43
C SER A 391 6.60 50.42 -1.32
N GLY A 392 6.31 49.50 -2.24
CA GLY A 392 5.04 49.45 -2.95
C GLY A 392 4.00 48.72 -2.09
N TYR A 393 3.11 49.49 -1.48
CA TYR A 393 1.84 49.00 -0.94
C TYR A 393 1.13 48.13 -1.98
N TYR A 394 0.83 46.88 -1.65
CA TYR A 394 -0.31 46.18 -2.24
C TYR A 394 -1.36 46.00 -1.16
N SER A 395 -2.30 46.94 -1.16
CA SER A 395 -3.64 46.78 -0.63
C SER A 395 -4.55 46.86 -1.85
N VAL A 396 -4.99 45.70 -2.37
CA VAL A 396 -6.36 45.40 -2.85
C VAL A 396 -6.48 43.87 -2.86
#